data_AF-A0A849NAV5-F1
#
_entry.id   AF-A0A849NAV5-F1
#
_cell.length_a   1.000
_cell.length_b   1.000
_cell.length_c   1.000
_cell.angle_alpha   90.00
_cell.angle_beta   90.00
_cell.angle_gamma   90.00
#
_symmetry.space_group_name_H-M   'P 1'
#
loop_
_entity.id
_entity.type
_entity.pdbx_description
1 polymer ?
#
loop_
_entity_poly.entity_id
_entity_poly.type
_entity_poly.pdbx_seq_one_letter_code
_entity_poly.pdbx_strand_id
1 'polypeptide(L)'
;MSITRIQIVKIHIAKKELGLSSDEYKSMLESFNASSSKELSYKEAEQLLKKLMQLGWIPKKTAKSNIGSKRFSTIKRNSLMHATAKQLRMIEGMWMEVSREKTTESLNKFIKRIVGVDHIEWLRRHDVPKIVKALQSIYISKRKNDNQLSKIEIREK
;
A
#
# COMPACT_ATOMS: atom_id res chain seq x y z
N MET A 1 16.99 1.12 12.37
CA MET A 1 15.65 1.43 11.80
C MET A 1 14.65 1.49 12.93
N SER A 2 13.94 2.61 13.04
CA SER A 2 12.85 2.79 14.00
C SER A 2 11.63 1.94 13.62
N ILE A 3 10.79 1.61 14.61
CA ILE A 3 9.55 0.88 14.38
C ILE A 3 8.58 1.67 13.48
N THR A 4 7.85 0.95 12.64
CA THR A 4 6.82 1.56 11.79
C THR A 4 5.46 1.62 12.49
N ARG A 5 4.64 2.62 12.14
CA ARG A 5 3.25 2.72 12.63
C ARG A 5 2.43 1.45 12.36
N ILE A 6 2.69 0.77 11.24
CA ILE A 6 2.03 -0.49 10.87
C ILE A 6 2.39 -1.61 11.86
N GLN A 7 3.66 -1.71 12.29
CA GLN A 7 4.08 -2.70 13.28
C GLN A 7 3.42 -2.44 14.64
N ILE A 8 3.39 -1.18 15.09
CA ILE A 8 2.70 -0.80 16.34
C ILE A 8 1.23 -1.24 16.31
N VAL A 9 0.52 -0.92 15.22
CA VAL A 9 -0.89 -1.30 15.07
C VAL A 9 -1.07 -2.82 15.10
N LYS A 10 -0.21 -3.58 14.42
CA LYS A 10 -0.27 -5.06 14.44
C LYS A 10 -0.06 -5.62 15.84
N ILE A 11 0.88 -5.08 16.61
CA ILE A 11 1.14 -5.52 17.98
C ILE A 11 -0.09 -5.27 18.87
N HIS A 12 -0.75 -4.11 18.75
CA HIS A 12 -1.97 -3.84 19.50
C HIS A 12 -3.15 -4.74 19.10
N ILE A 13 -3.31 -5.02 17.81
CA ILE A 13 -4.33 -5.97 17.33
C ILE A 13 -4.04 -7.37 17.89
N ALA A 14 -2.80 -7.82 17.80
CA ALA A 14 -2.38 -9.12 18.31
C ALA A 14 -2.63 -9.26 19.81
N LYS A 15 -2.26 -8.24 20.60
CA LYS A 15 -2.55 -8.18 22.04
C LYS A 15 -4.06 -8.37 22.31
N LYS A 16 -4.90 -7.65 21.57
CA LYS A 16 -6.35 -7.71 21.73
C LYS A 16 -6.94 -9.05 21.30
N GLU A 17 -6.50 -9.61 20.17
CA GLU A 17 -7.03 -10.86 19.62
C GLU A 17 -6.60 -12.09 20.43
N LEU A 18 -5.42 -12.05 21.04
CA LEU A 18 -4.94 -13.08 21.96
C LEU A 18 -5.49 -12.95 23.38
N GLY A 19 -6.18 -11.85 23.70
CA GLY A 19 -6.68 -11.59 25.05
C GLY A 19 -5.57 -11.41 26.09
N LEU A 20 -4.37 -10.99 25.69
CA LEU A 20 -3.24 -10.82 26.60
C LEU A 20 -3.54 -9.73 27.64
N SER A 21 -3.35 -10.07 28.90
CA SER A 21 -3.41 -9.10 30.00
C SER A 21 -2.31 -8.05 29.85
N SER A 22 -2.46 -6.91 30.53
CA SER A 22 -1.45 -5.86 30.51
C SER A 22 -0.12 -6.30 31.10
N ASP A 23 -0.13 -7.23 32.06
CA ASP A 23 1.07 -7.71 32.73
C ASP A 23 1.82 -8.75 31.88
N GLU A 24 1.11 -9.69 31.24
CA GLU A 24 1.72 -10.61 30.27
C GLU A 24 2.35 -9.85 29.10
N TYR A 25 1.65 -8.82 28.62
CA TYR A 25 2.15 -7.97 27.54
C TYR A 25 3.41 -7.19 27.94
N LYS A 26 3.46 -6.67 29.17
CA LYS A 26 4.66 -5.98 29.70
C LYS A 26 5.83 -6.95 29.84
N SER A 27 5.62 -8.14 30.37
CA SER A 27 6.67 -9.17 30.48
C SER A 27 7.28 -9.53 29.12
N MET A 28 6.46 -9.59 28.07
CA MET A 28 6.95 -9.77 26.71
C MET A 28 7.81 -8.60 26.20
N LEU A 29 7.50 -7.36 26.60
CA LEU A 29 8.26 -6.16 26.23
C LEU A 29 9.57 -6.03 27.02
N GLU A 30 9.58 -6.44 28.30
CA GLU A 30 10.78 -6.48 29.14
C GLU A 30 11.88 -7.38 28.56
N SER A 31 11.49 -8.45 27.87
CA SER A 31 12.43 -9.30 27.11
C SER A 31 13.20 -8.56 26.01
N PHE A 32 12.74 -7.37 25.61
CA PHE A 32 13.37 -6.48 24.64
C PHE A 32 13.88 -5.18 25.30
N ASN A 33 13.92 -5.13 26.64
CA ASN A 33 14.29 -3.95 27.41
C ASN A 33 13.47 -2.70 27.05
N ALA A 34 12.21 -2.89 26.66
CA ALA A 34 11.30 -1.83 26.23
C ALA A 34 10.12 -1.70 27.21
N SER A 35 9.73 -0.46 27.53
CA SER A 35 8.52 -0.17 28.33
C SER A 35 7.29 0.00 27.44
N SER A 36 7.51 0.32 26.16
CA SER A 36 6.45 0.59 25.19
C SER A 36 6.76 -0.02 23.83
N SER A 37 5.72 -0.42 23.10
CA SER A 37 5.87 -0.89 21.71
C SER A 37 6.51 0.15 20.80
N LYS A 38 6.48 1.45 21.17
CA LYS A 38 7.12 2.54 20.42
C LYS A 38 8.64 2.58 20.55
N GLU A 39 9.19 1.97 21.59
CA GLU A 39 10.63 1.94 21.89
C GLU A 39 11.34 0.78 21.18
N LEU A 40 10.57 -0.19 20.68
CA LEU A 40 11.11 -1.28 19.88
C LEU A 40 11.76 -0.75 18.59
N SER A 41 12.85 -1.38 18.19
CA SER A 41 13.36 -1.27 16.83
C SER A 41 12.50 -2.06 15.86
N TYR A 42 12.70 -1.82 14.56
CA TYR A 42 12.03 -2.59 13.51
C TYR A 42 12.21 -4.11 13.67
N LYS A 43 13.43 -4.56 14.03
CA LYS A 43 13.76 -5.99 14.16
C LYS A 43 13.12 -6.61 15.40
N GLU A 44 13.15 -5.91 16.52
CA GLU A 44 12.55 -6.39 17.77
C GLU A 44 11.04 -6.46 17.65
N ALA A 45 10.42 -5.48 16.99
CA ALA A 45 8.98 -5.53 16.69
C ALA A 45 8.60 -6.72 15.80
N GLU A 46 9.47 -7.09 14.84
CA GLU A 46 9.25 -8.30 14.02
C GLU A 46 9.39 -9.59 14.84
N GLN A 47 10.37 -9.66 15.74
CA GLN A 47 10.55 -10.79 16.65
C GLN A 47 9.37 -10.93 17.62
N LEU A 48 8.87 -9.82 18.18
CA LEU A 48 7.69 -9.81 19.04
C LEU A 48 6.46 -10.32 18.27
N LEU A 49 6.24 -9.84 17.05
CA LEU A 49 5.15 -10.32 16.19
C LEU A 49 5.27 -11.82 15.90
N LYS A 50 6.49 -12.36 15.69
CA LYS A 50 6.69 -13.80 15.51
C LYS A 50 6.33 -14.60 16.77
N LYS A 51 6.69 -14.12 17.97
CA LYS A 51 6.28 -14.74 19.24
C LYS A 51 4.75 -14.73 19.38
N LEU A 52 4.10 -13.61 19.07
CA LEU A 52 2.64 -13.52 19.09
C LEU A 52 1.99 -14.50 18.10
N MET A 53 2.61 -14.70 16.93
CA MET A 53 2.15 -15.71 15.98
C MET A 53 2.28 -17.15 16.49
N GLN A 54 3.34 -17.45 17.23
CA GLN A 54 3.52 -18.75 17.89
C GLN A 54 2.48 -18.99 18.99
N LEU A 55 2.02 -17.93 19.66
CA LEU A 55 0.91 -17.98 20.63
C LEU A 55 -0.47 -18.15 19.97
N GLY A 56 -0.54 -18.29 18.65
CA GLY A 56 -1.79 -18.51 17.92
C GLY A 56 -2.37 -17.25 17.26
N TRP A 57 -1.66 -16.11 17.30
CA TRP A 57 -2.12 -14.94 16.56
C TRP A 57 -1.90 -15.13 15.07
N ILE A 58 -2.99 -15.20 14.32
CA ILE A 58 -2.91 -15.25 12.87
C ILE A 58 -3.03 -13.81 12.38
N PRO A 59 -1.95 -13.19 11.86
CA PRO A 59 -2.04 -11.86 11.28
C PRO A 59 -3.08 -11.92 10.17
N LYS A 60 -4.23 -11.30 10.42
CA LYS A 60 -5.15 -10.95 9.35
C LYS A 60 -4.30 -10.26 8.32
N LYS A 61 -4.21 -10.83 7.12
CA LYS A 61 -3.56 -10.17 5.99
C LYS A 61 -4.22 -8.81 5.93
N THR A 62 -3.54 -7.78 6.43
CA THR A 62 -3.92 -6.40 6.17
C THR A 62 -4.02 -6.41 4.67
N ALA A 63 -5.25 -6.36 4.15
CA ALA A 63 -5.48 -6.38 2.74
C ALA A 63 -4.52 -5.33 2.20
N LYS A 64 -3.44 -5.77 1.53
CA LYS A 64 -2.52 -4.86 0.84
C LYS A 64 -3.44 -4.14 -0.10
N SER A 65 -3.95 -2.98 0.29
CA SER A 65 -5.06 -2.26 -0.34
C SER A 65 -5.75 -3.13 -1.41
N ASN A 66 -6.54 -4.14 -1.01
CA ASN A 66 -7.26 -4.95 -2.00
C ASN A 66 -8.43 -4.15 -2.60
N ILE A 67 -8.47 -2.84 -2.37
CA ILE A 67 -9.10 -1.87 -3.26
C ILE A 67 -8.35 -1.96 -4.60
N GLY A 68 -8.78 -2.91 -5.42
CA GLY A 68 -8.34 -3.14 -6.80
C GLY A 68 -8.28 -4.60 -7.25
N SER A 69 -8.19 -5.55 -6.30
CA SER A 69 -8.00 -6.97 -6.64
C SER A 69 -9.29 -7.66 -7.11
N LYS A 70 -10.42 -7.47 -6.40
CA LYS A 70 -11.70 -8.13 -6.74
C LYS A 70 -12.55 -7.39 -7.76
N ARG A 71 -12.33 -6.09 -7.98
CA ARG A 71 -13.20 -5.29 -8.86
C ARG A 71 -13.17 -5.81 -10.31
N PHE A 72 -11.99 -6.15 -10.80
CA PHE A 72 -11.81 -6.62 -12.17
C PHE A 72 -11.82 -8.15 -12.29
N SER A 73 -11.96 -8.92 -11.20
CA SER A 73 -11.91 -10.40 -11.26
C SER A 73 -13.16 -11.01 -11.89
N THR A 74 -14.30 -10.35 -11.79
CA THR A 74 -15.59 -10.83 -12.36
C THR A 74 -15.74 -10.44 -13.83
N ILE A 75 -14.83 -9.60 -14.34
CA ILE A 75 -14.86 -9.13 -15.72
C ILE A 75 -14.35 -10.23 -16.64
N LYS A 76 -15.25 -11.12 -17.07
CA LYS A 76 -15.03 -12.10 -18.15
C LYS A 76 -15.02 -11.38 -19.51
N ARG A 77 -14.05 -10.48 -19.74
CA ARG A 77 -13.84 -9.89 -21.08
C ARG A 77 -12.85 -10.74 -21.85
N ASN A 78 -13.38 -11.68 -22.62
CA ASN A 78 -12.63 -12.46 -23.60
C ASN A 78 -12.71 -11.82 -25.00
N SER A 79 -12.70 -10.48 -25.06
CA SER A 79 -12.78 -9.71 -26.30
C SER A 79 -11.45 -9.00 -26.54
N LEU A 80 -10.83 -9.28 -27.69
CA LEU A 80 -9.55 -8.70 -28.13
C LEU A 80 -9.53 -7.16 -28.12
N MET A 81 -10.69 -6.51 -28.06
CA MET A 81 -10.84 -5.06 -28.08
C MET A 81 -10.73 -4.37 -26.72
N HIS A 82 -10.97 -5.09 -25.61
CA HIS A 82 -11.03 -4.48 -24.28
C HIS A 82 -9.74 -4.67 -23.49
N ALA A 83 -9.46 -3.72 -22.59
CA ALA A 83 -8.37 -3.88 -21.64
C ALA A 83 -8.64 -5.09 -20.73
N THR A 84 -7.62 -5.94 -20.56
CA THR A 84 -7.73 -7.13 -19.71
C THR A 84 -7.77 -6.73 -18.25
N ALA A 85 -8.37 -7.56 -17.39
CA ALA A 85 -8.39 -7.33 -15.94
C ALA A 85 -6.98 -7.08 -15.35
N LYS A 86 -5.95 -7.74 -15.90
CA LYS A 86 -4.54 -7.51 -15.53
C LYS A 86 -4.07 -6.08 -15.87
N GLN A 87 -4.43 -5.56 -17.04
CA GLN A 87 -4.08 -4.20 -17.48
C GLN A 87 -4.81 -3.15 -16.64
N LEU A 88 -6.09 -3.37 -16.34
CA LEU A 88 -6.88 -2.46 -15.49
C LEU A 88 -6.28 -2.36 -14.06
N ARG A 89 -5.93 -3.51 -13.47
CA ARG A 89 -5.24 -3.57 -12.17
C ARG A 89 -3.88 -2.87 -12.19
N MET A 90 -3.12 -3.02 -13.28
CA MET A 90 -1.84 -2.34 -13.44
C MET A 90 -2.02 -0.82 -13.44
N ILE A 91 -2.97 -0.30 -14.21
CA ILE A 91 -3.28 1.13 -14.28
C ILE A 91 -3.70 1.67 -12.89
N GLU A 92 -4.58 0.95 -12.20
CA GLU A 92 -5.03 1.34 -10.86
C GLU A 92 -3.87 1.34 -9.85
N GLY A 93 -3.00 0.32 -9.89
CA GLY A 93 -1.80 0.27 -9.05
C GLY A 93 -0.86 1.46 -9.29
N MET A 94 -0.57 1.77 -10.55
CA MET A 94 0.26 2.93 -10.90
C MET A 94 -0.38 4.25 -10.45
N TRP A 95 -1.70 4.40 -10.58
CA TRP A 95 -2.42 5.58 -10.10
C TRP A 95 -2.27 5.77 -8.59
N MET A 96 -2.35 4.68 -7.81
CA MET A 96 -2.23 4.73 -6.35
C MET A 96 -0.84 5.16 -5.86
N GLU A 97 0.20 5.01 -6.69
CA GLU A 97 1.56 5.44 -6.40
C GLU A 97 1.78 6.93 -6.71
N VAL A 98 1.20 7.42 -7.81
CA VAL A 98 1.45 8.77 -8.32
C VAL A 98 0.44 9.81 -7.86
N SER A 99 -0.83 9.42 -7.69
CA SER A 99 -1.91 10.35 -7.39
C SER A 99 -1.93 10.80 -5.93
N ARG A 100 -2.30 12.07 -5.73
CA ARG A 100 -2.66 12.62 -4.41
C ARG A 100 -4.01 12.10 -3.94
N GLU A 101 -4.99 12.06 -4.85
CA GLU A 101 -6.34 11.56 -4.58
C GLU A 101 -6.51 10.13 -5.11
N LYS A 102 -6.59 9.19 -4.18
CA LYS A 102 -6.58 7.74 -4.42
C LYS A 102 -7.99 7.15 -4.57
N THR A 103 -8.85 7.87 -5.30
CA THR A 103 -10.23 7.46 -5.54
C THR A 103 -10.41 6.94 -6.96
N THR A 104 -11.44 6.11 -7.17
CA THR A 104 -11.82 5.67 -8.52
C THR A 104 -12.28 6.84 -9.39
N GLU A 105 -12.94 7.82 -8.80
CA GLU A 105 -13.49 8.96 -9.53
C GLU A 105 -12.39 9.88 -10.07
N SER A 106 -11.32 10.11 -9.29
CA SER A 106 -10.16 10.88 -9.75
C SER A 106 -9.43 10.16 -10.88
N LEU A 107 -9.32 8.82 -10.81
CA LEU A 107 -8.77 7.99 -11.88
C LEU A 107 -9.62 8.05 -13.16
N ASN A 108 -10.95 7.98 -13.04
CA ASN A 108 -11.88 8.11 -14.15
C ASN A 108 -11.77 9.49 -14.82
N LYS A 109 -11.71 10.58 -14.04
CA LYS A 109 -11.47 11.95 -14.56
C LYS A 109 -10.13 12.03 -15.31
N PHE A 110 -9.09 11.41 -14.77
CA PHE A 110 -7.79 11.33 -15.45
C PHE A 110 -7.87 10.56 -16.78
N ILE A 111 -8.50 9.39 -16.80
CA ILE A 111 -8.67 8.57 -18.01
C ILE A 111 -9.48 9.32 -19.06
N LYS A 112 -10.59 9.96 -18.67
CA LYS A 112 -11.41 10.79 -19.54
C LYS A 112 -10.60 11.89 -20.22
N ARG A 113 -9.69 12.54 -19.48
CA ARG A 113 -8.81 13.57 -20.04
C ARG A 113 -7.82 13.04 -21.08
N ILE A 114 -7.31 11.81 -20.92
CA ILE A 114 -6.27 11.27 -21.81
C ILE A 114 -6.88 10.59 -23.05
N VAL A 115 -7.97 9.85 -22.89
CA VAL A 115 -8.55 9.00 -23.96
C VAL A 115 -10.05 9.20 -24.18
N GLY A 116 -10.70 10.13 -23.46
CA GLY A 116 -12.13 10.42 -23.62
C GLY A 116 -13.08 9.38 -23.01
N VAL A 117 -12.57 8.39 -22.27
CA VAL A 117 -13.38 7.31 -21.68
C VAL A 117 -13.77 7.66 -20.24
N ASP A 118 -15.06 7.64 -19.93
CA ASP A 118 -15.58 8.02 -18.61
C ASP A 118 -15.23 7.03 -17.50
N HIS A 119 -15.25 5.73 -17.77
CA HIS A 119 -15.02 4.70 -16.76
C HIS A 119 -13.86 3.79 -17.15
N ILE A 120 -12.92 3.56 -16.23
CA ILE A 120 -11.79 2.62 -16.40
C ILE A 120 -12.25 1.23 -16.86
N GLU A 121 -13.45 0.81 -16.50
CA GLU A 121 -14.03 -0.45 -16.92
C GLU A 121 -14.30 -0.49 -18.43
N TRP A 122 -14.57 0.62 -19.10
CA TRP A 122 -14.84 0.66 -20.54
C TRP A 122 -13.57 0.83 -21.39
N LEU A 123 -12.40 0.78 -20.76
CA LEU A 123 -11.15 1.01 -21.44
C LEU A 123 -10.84 -0.04 -22.51
N ARG A 124 -10.46 0.42 -23.71
CA ARG A 124 -10.03 -0.43 -24.82
C ARG A 124 -8.54 -0.75 -24.73
N ARG A 125 -8.14 -1.87 -25.33
CA ARG A 125 -6.75 -2.36 -25.24
C ARG A 125 -5.73 -1.40 -25.84
N HIS A 126 -6.09 -0.73 -26.94
CA HIS A 126 -5.20 0.21 -27.64
C HIS A 126 -5.00 1.55 -26.89
N ASP A 127 -5.85 1.85 -25.92
CA ASP A 127 -5.76 3.06 -25.09
C ASP A 127 -4.83 2.87 -23.88
N VAL A 128 -4.62 1.62 -23.46
CA VAL A 128 -3.76 1.26 -22.31
C VAL A 128 -2.35 1.86 -22.44
N PRO A 129 -1.63 1.77 -23.57
CA PRO A 129 -0.27 2.31 -23.68
C PRO A 129 -0.22 3.83 -23.45
N LYS A 130 -1.22 4.59 -23.91
CA LYS A 130 -1.30 6.05 -23.75
C LYS A 130 -1.41 6.41 -22.26
N ILE A 131 -2.28 5.70 -21.54
CA ILE A 131 -2.49 5.90 -20.10
C ILE A 131 -1.24 5.52 -19.31
N VAL A 132 -0.63 4.37 -19.60
CA VAL A 132 0.60 3.91 -18.93
C VAL A 132 1.74 4.91 -19.13
N LYS A 133 1.94 5.42 -20.35
CA LYS A 133 2.96 6.43 -20.64
C LYS A 133 2.73 7.71 -19.85
N ALA A 134 1.48 8.18 -19.79
CA ALA A 134 1.13 9.38 -19.00
C ALA A 134 1.42 9.18 -17.50
N LEU A 135 1.09 8.02 -16.93
CA LEU A 135 1.39 7.69 -15.54
C LEU A 135 2.89 7.60 -15.27
N GLN A 136 3.67 7.03 -16.19
CA GLN A 136 5.13 7.00 -16.09
C GLN A 136 5.74 8.40 -16.08
N SER A 137 5.25 9.32 -16.92
CA SER A 137 5.72 10.71 -16.90
C SER A 137 5.47 11.38 -15.54
N ILE A 138 4.29 11.15 -14.92
CA ILE A 138 3.99 11.69 -13.59
C ILE A 138 4.93 11.09 -12.54
N TYR A 139 5.17 9.78 -12.60
CA TYR A 139 6.07 9.09 -11.68
C TYR A 139 7.51 9.63 -11.75
N ILE A 140 8.03 9.84 -12.96
CA ILE A 140 9.38 10.40 -13.17
C ILE A 140 9.47 11.82 -12.60
N SER A 141 8.46 12.66 -12.86
CA SER A 141 8.43 14.03 -12.32
C SER A 141 8.39 14.05 -10.79
N LYS A 142 7.60 13.17 -10.18
CA LYS A 142 7.55 13.03 -8.72
C LYS A 142 8.90 12.62 -8.13
N ARG A 143 9.54 11.62 -8.72
CA ARG A 143 10.86 11.12 -8.26
C ARG A 143 11.97 12.16 -8.43
N LYS A 144 11.93 12.96 -9.50
CA LYS A 144 12.87 14.09 -9.67
C LYS A 144 12.71 15.12 -8.56
N ASN A 145 11.47 15.47 -8.21
CA ASN A 145 11.18 16.39 -7.10
C ASN A 145 11.67 15.83 -5.76
N ASP A 146 11.41 14.55 -5.49
CA ASP A 146 11.86 13.89 -4.24
C ASP A 146 13.40 13.89 -4.13
N ASN A 147 14.10 13.58 -5.23
CA ASN A 147 15.57 13.63 -5.29
C ASN A 147 16.15 15.05 -5.19
N GLN A 148 15.41 16.07 -5.61
CA GLN A 148 15.82 17.46 -5.49
C GLN A 148 15.69 17.93 -4.03
N LEU A 149 14.60 17.58 -3.36
CA LEU A 149 14.38 17.89 -1.93
C LEU A 149 15.47 17.24 -1.05
N SER A 150 15.80 15.97 -1.30
CA SER A 150 16.87 15.29 -0.55
C SER A 150 18.25 15.92 -0.72
N LYS A 151 18.54 16.55 -1.87
CA LYS A 151 19.81 17.25 -2.12
C LYS A 151 19.88 18.61 -1.43
N ILE A 152 18.74 19.28 -1.23
CA ILE A 152 18.66 20.56 -0.52
C ILE A 152 18.89 20.33 0.99
N GLU A 153 18.23 19.33 1.58
CA GLU A 153 18.38 18.97 3.00
C GLU A 153 19.81 18.55 3.41
N ILE A 154 20.60 17.99 2.48
CA ILE A 154 22.00 17.61 2.73
C ILE A 154 22.92 18.84 2.69
N ARG A 155 22.51 19.92 2.01
CA ARG A 155 23.35 21.10 1.77
C ARG A 155 23.17 22.19 2.83
N GLU A 156 22.11 22.09 3.63
CA GLU A 156 21.81 22.96 4.78
C GLU A 156 22.28 22.39 6.14
N LYS A 157 22.97 21.24 6.13
CA LYS A 157 23.66 20.64 7.28
C LYS A 157 25.17 20.73 7.10
#